data_AF-A0A3S0CX99-F1
#
_entry.id   AF-A0A3S0CX99-F1
#
_cell.length_a   1.000
_cell.length_b   1.000
_cell.length_c   1.000
_cell.angle_alpha   90.00
_cell.angle_beta   90.00
_cell.angle_gamma   90.00
#
_symmetry.space_group_name_H-M   'P 1'
#
loop_
_entity.id
_entity.type
_entity.pdbx_description
1 polymer ?
#
loop_
_entity_poly.entity_id
_entity_poly.type
_entity_poly.pdbx_seq_one_letter_code
_entity_poly.pdbx_strand_id
1 'polypeptide(L)'
;MAETTVKEKKKTGGAKIAAIASTVLWILGFALAFVIPARSPLGWVPDGMLLVGFFPLLYAWKPGWPWVVFGVLNTIIGFLLLVAFYIPDTNFTNDMIIVRKHLAEQHSPFTWMTVGILSIIFGSIRMVLHLFQWIKAKTARPSSVEAESK
;
A
#
# COMPACT_ATOMS: atom_id res chain seq x y z
N MET A 1 44.46 -10.42 -8.64
CA MET A 1 43.14 -10.96 -8.27
C MET A 1 42.51 -9.99 -7.28
N ALA A 2 41.59 -9.14 -7.75
CA ALA A 2 40.97 -8.10 -6.91
C ALA A 2 39.63 -8.61 -6.39
N GLU A 3 39.59 -8.99 -5.11
CA GLU A 3 38.35 -9.21 -4.38
C GLU A 3 37.63 -7.86 -4.21
N THR A 4 36.66 -7.57 -5.06
CA THR A 4 35.71 -6.49 -4.83
C THR A 4 34.73 -6.93 -3.75
N THR A 5 35.13 -6.74 -2.49
CA THR A 5 34.23 -6.83 -1.33
C THR A 5 33.15 -5.75 -1.47
N VAL A 6 32.01 -6.12 -2.03
CA VAL A 6 30.79 -5.31 -2.03
C VAL A 6 30.37 -5.17 -0.57
N LYS A 7 30.72 -4.04 0.06
CA LYS A 7 30.22 -3.65 1.38
C LYS A 7 28.69 -3.55 1.31
N GLU A 8 27.98 -4.61 1.69
CA GLU A 8 26.57 -4.53 2.02
C GLU A 8 26.38 -3.48 3.12
N LYS A 9 25.94 -2.29 2.72
CA LYS A 9 25.49 -1.26 3.67
C LYS A 9 24.26 -1.80 4.39
N LYS A 10 24.51 -2.43 5.54
CA LYS A 10 23.56 -3.00 6.51
C LYS A 10 22.62 -1.91 7.05
N LYS A 11 21.64 -1.47 6.25
CA LYS A 11 20.51 -0.61 6.67
C LYS A 11 19.34 -1.45 7.23
N THR A 12 19.63 -2.54 7.94
CA THR A 12 18.63 -3.53 8.35
C THR A 12 17.85 -3.17 9.61
N GLY A 13 18.32 -2.23 10.44
CA GLY A 13 17.66 -1.89 11.70
C GLY A 13 16.29 -1.23 11.50
N GLY A 14 16.23 -0.19 10.67
CA GLY A 14 14.98 0.56 10.44
C GLY A 14 13.89 -0.27 9.74
N ALA A 15 14.28 -1.13 8.79
CA ALA A 15 13.33 -2.00 8.10
C ALA A 15 12.70 -3.05 9.04
N LYS A 16 13.47 -3.59 9.99
CA LYS A 16 12.96 -4.53 11.00
C LYS A 16 11.98 -3.85 11.94
N ILE A 17 12.28 -2.64 12.41
CA ILE A 17 11.40 -1.87 13.29
C ILE A 17 10.11 -1.50 12.57
N ALA A 18 10.19 -1.06 11.32
CA ALA A 18 9.02 -0.75 10.50
C ALA A 18 8.13 -1.99 10.27
N ALA A 19 8.74 -3.16 10.03
CA ALA A 19 8.01 -4.41 9.91
C ALA A 19 7.31 -4.78 11.22
N ILE A 20 8.00 -4.71 12.36
CA ILE A 20 7.41 -5.01 13.68
C ILE A 20 6.25 -4.05 13.99
N ALA A 21 6.45 -2.74 13.79
CA ALA A 21 5.41 -1.74 14.01
C ALA A 21 4.20 -1.98 13.10
N SER A 22 4.43 -2.30 11.82
CA SER A 22 3.41 -2.68 10.86
C SER A 22 2.62 -3.91 11.32
N THR A 23 3.31 -4.96 11.75
CA THR A 23 2.69 -6.20 12.24
C THR A 23 1.86 -5.96 13.49
N VAL A 24 2.35 -5.17 14.45
CA VAL A 24 1.59 -4.83 15.67
C VAL A 24 0.33 -4.03 15.34
N LEU A 25 0.44 -3.03 14.47
CA LEU A 25 -0.72 -2.26 14.00
C LEU A 25 -1.74 -3.14 13.27
N TRP A 26 -1.27 -4.11 12.49
CA TRP A 26 -2.12 -5.07 11.79
C TRP A 26 -2.83 -6.04 12.74
N ILE A 27 -2.12 -6.62 13.70
CA ILE A 27 -2.70 -7.53 14.70
C ILE A 27 -3.76 -6.80 15.53
N LEU A 28 -3.44 -5.58 15.97
CA LEU A 28 -4.39 -4.75 16.71
C LEU A 28 -5.60 -4.40 15.82
N GLY A 29 -5.37 -3.95 14.58
CA GLY A 29 -6.46 -3.66 13.63
C GLY A 29 -7.39 -4.85 13.40
N PHE A 30 -6.84 -6.05 13.19
CA PHE A 30 -7.61 -7.28 13.06
C PHE A 30 -8.38 -7.64 14.34
N ALA A 31 -7.74 -7.57 15.51
CA ALA A 31 -8.39 -7.86 16.79
C ALA A 31 -9.55 -6.88 17.05
N LEU A 32 -9.33 -5.59 16.80
CA LEU A 32 -10.35 -4.55 16.91
C LEU A 32 -11.52 -4.76 15.95
N ALA A 33 -11.29 -5.31 14.74
CA ALA A 33 -12.35 -5.62 13.79
C ALA A 33 -13.37 -6.67 14.33
N PHE A 34 -12.92 -7.61 15.18
CA PHE A 34 -13.81 -8.61 15.79
C PHE A 34 -14.42 -8.16 17.12
N VAL A 35 -13.78 -7.21 17.80
CA VAL A 35 -14.23 -6.74 19.12
C VAL A 35 -15.20 -5.57 19.01
N ILE A 36 -15.04 -4.69 18.01
CA ILE A 36 -15.91 -3.53 17.85
C ILE A 36 -17.24 -3.98 17.21
N PRO A 37 -18.39 -3.74 17.87
CA PRO A 37 -19.68 -4.11 17.31
C PRO A 37 -20.00 -3.28 16.06
N ALA A 38 -20.64 -3.95 15.09
CA ALA A 38 -21.01 -3.46 13.75
C ALA A 38 -21.92 -2.22 13.68
N ARG A 39 -22.25 -1.58 14.81
CA ARG A 39 -23.01 -0.33 14.89
C ARG A 39 -22.29 0.76 15.69
N SER A 40 -21.07 0.50 16.13
CA SER A 40 -20.27 1.48 16.85
C SER A 40 -19.75 2.55 15.89
N PRO A 41 -19.77 3.84 16.27
CA PRO A 41 -19.14 4.92 15.51
C PRO A 41 -17.61 4.76 15.37
N LEU A 42 -17.01 3.77 16.05
CA LEU A 42 -15.60 3.41 15.94
C LEU A 42 -15.33 2.29 14.91
N GLY A 43 -16.31 1.88 14.11
CA GLY A 43 -16.14 0.85 13.07
C GLY A 43 -15.09 1.18 12.01
N TRP A 44 -14.71 2.45 11.86
CA TRP A 44 -13.64 2.89 10.96
C TRP A 44 -12.22 2.70 11.54
N VAL A 45 -12.09 2.50 12.86
CA VAL A 45 -10.78 2.39 13.55
C VAL A 45 -10.00 1.15 13.11
N PRO A 46 -10.59 -0.05 13.01
CA PRO A 46 -9.91 -1.24 12.49
C PRO A 46 -9.34 -1.02 11.09
N ASP A 47 -10.14 -0.47 10.18
CA ASP A 47 -9.73 -0.14 8.81
C ASP A 47 -8.58 0.85 8.79
N GLY A 48 -8.69 1.92 9.60
CA GLY A 48 -7.65 2.92 9.75
C GLY A 48 -6.34 2.31 10.24
N MET A 49 -6.39 1.41 11.23
CA MET A 49 -5.19 0.72 11.73
C MET A 49 -4.59 -0.24 10.71
N LEU A 50 -5.40 -0.94 9.92
CA LEU A 50 -4.93 -1.80 8.84
C LEU A 50 -4.25 -0.99 7.72
N LEU A 51 -4.85 0.13 7.31
CA LEU A 51 -4.31 1.05 6.31
C LEU A 51 -3.01 1.72 6.79
N VAL A 52 -3.00 2.25 8.03
CA VAL A 52 -1.81 2.85 8.64
C VAL A 52 -0.73 1.80 8.88
N GLY A 53 -1.11 0.57 9.20
CA GLY A 53 -0.18 -0.54 9.37
C GLY A 53 0.58 -0.89 8.09
N PHE A 54 0.04 -0.62 6.90
CA PHE A 54 0.78 -0.79 5.64
C PHE A 54 1.82 0.30 5.40
N PHE A 55 1.65 1.50 5.96
CA PHE A 55 2.50 2.66 5.68
C PHE A 55 3.98 2.44 6.04
N PRO A 56 4.33 1.91 7.24
CA PRO A 56 5.72 1.60 7.60
C PRO A 56 6.34 0.56 6.66
N LEU A 57 5.56 -0.45 6.27
CA LEU A 57 6.00 -1.54 5.41
C LEU A 57 6.30 -1.02 3.99
N LEU A 58 5.37 -0.24 3.43
CA LEU A 58 5.52 0.39 2.12
C LEU A 58 6.67 1.41 2.10
N TYR A 59 6.89 2.12 3.20
CA TYR A 59 8.01 3.06 3.32
C TYR A 59 9.36 2.34 3.38
N ALA A 60 9.44 1.23 4.12
CA ALA A 60 10.65 0.41 4.23
C ALA A 60 11.05 -0.24 2.89
N TRP A 61 10.08 -0.48 1.99
CA TRP A 61 10.36 -1.04 0.69
C TRP A 61 11.01 -0.03 -0.26
N LYS A 62 12.16 -0.43 -0.84
CA LYS A 62 12.90 0.34 -1.83
C LYS A 62 12.18 0.52 -3.18
N PRO A 63 11.48 -0.46 -3.75
CA PRO A 63 10.75 -0.23 -5.00
C PRO A 63 9.50 0.63 -4.77
N GLY A 64 9.18 1.51 -5.73
CA GLY A 64 7.99 2.37 -5.67
C GLY A 64 6.69 1.70 -6.14
N TRP A 65 6.78 0.59 -6.87
CA TRP A 65 5.60 -0.11 -7.42
C TRP A 65 4.60 -0.64 -6.36
N PRO A 66 5.01 -1.06 -5.14
CA PRO A 66 4.06 -1.54 -4.14
C PRO A 66 3.09 -0.45 -3.68
N TRP A 67 3.51 0.82 -3.67
CA TRP A 67 2.63 1.96 -3.40
C TRP A 67 1.53 2.11 -4.44
N VAL A 68 1.88 1.88 -5.71
CA VAL A 68 0.91 1.93 -6.82
C VAL A 68 -0.07 0.79 -6.73
N VAL A 69 0.39 -0.45 -6.51
CA VAL A 69 -0.49 -1.62 -6.36
C VAL A 69 -1.39 -1.47 -5.14
N PHE A 70 -0.84 -1.07 -4.00
CA PHE A 70 -1.62 -0.75 -2.81
C PHE A 70 -2.69 0.30 -3.12
N GLY A 71 -2.29 1.39 -3.78
CA GLY A 71 -3.21 2.47 -4.12
C GLY A 71 -4.33 2.05 -5.09
N VAL A 72 -4.01 1.26 -6.11
CA VAL A 72 -4.99 0.71 -7.07
C VAL A 72 -5.99 -0.19 -6.36
N LEU A 73 -5.52 -1.13 -5.53
CA LEU A 73 -6.41 -2.03 -4.79
C LEU A 73 -7.35 -1.26 -3.85
N ASN A 74 -6.83 -0.28 -3.09
CA ASN A 74 -7.67 0.55 -2.21
C ASN A 74 -8.68 1.40 -2.99
N THR A 75 -8.30 1.91 -4.16
CA THR A 75 -9.21 2.67 -5.03
C THR A 75 -10.33 1.78 -5.57
N ILE A 76 -10.01 0.55 -5.98
CA ILE A 76 -10.99 -0.45 -6.42
C ILE A 76 -11.94 -0.80 -5.27
N ILE A 77 -11.42 -1.04 -4.07
CA ILE A 77 -12.25 -1.31 -2.87
C ILE A 77 -13.20 -0.14 -2.61
N GLY A 78 -12.69 1.09 -2.60
CA GLY A 78 -13.52 2.28 -2.41
C GLY A 78 -14.58 2.46 -3.50
N PHE A 79 -14.24 2.15 -4.75
CA PHE A 79 -15.21 2.14 -5.86
C PHE A 79 -16.29 1.07 -5.68
N LEU A 80 -15.94 -0.15 -5.28
CA LEU A 80 -16.91 -1.21 -5.01
C LEU A 80 -17.84 -0.84 -3.84
N LEU A 81 -17.31 -0.21 -2.79
CA LEU A 81 -18.11 0.32 -1.68
C LEU A 81 -19.06 1.42 -2.15
N LEU A 82 -18.61 2.30 -3.04
CA LEU A 82 -19.45 3.35 -3.63
C LEU A 82 -20.58 2.75 -4.46
N VAL A 83 -20.29 1.74 -5.29
CA VAL A 83 -21.31 1.01 -6.06
C VAL A 83 -22.30 0.32 -5.11
N ALA A 84 -21.82 -0.34 -4.06
CA ALA A 84 -22.67 -0.97 -3.06
C ALA A 84 -23.59 0.04 -2.33
N PHE A 85 -23.15 1.29 -2.19
CA PHE A 85 -23.95 2.37 -1.62
C PHE A 85 -25.13 2.77 -2.52
N TYR A 86 -24.97 2.74 -3.84
CA TYR A 86 -25.97 3.22 -4.80
C TYR A 86 -26.84 2.12 -5.43
N ILE A 87 -26.49 0.84 -5.32
CA ILE A 87 -27.33 -0.24 -5.87
C ILE A 87 -28.59 -0.43 -5.00
N PRO A 88 -29.81 -0.38 -5.58
CA PRO A 88 -31.06 -0.57 -4.84
C PRO A 88 -31.19 -1.99 -4.26
N ASP A 89 -31.86 -2.09 -3.10
CA ASP A 89 -32.05 -3.34 -2.33
C ASP A 89 -32.76 -4.43 -3.16
N THR A 90 -33.55 -4.04 -4.15
CA THR A 90 -34.33 -4.93 -5.02
C THR A 90 -33.48 -5.91 -5.84
N ASN A 91 -32.18 -5.63 -5.98
CA ASN A 91 -31.26 -6.48 -6.74
C ASN A 91 -30.59 -7.57 -5.90
N PHE A 92 -30.90 -7.67 -4.60
CA PHE A 92 -30.21 -8.52 -3.65
C PHE A 92 -31.17 -9.44 -2.89
N THR A 93 -30.68 -10.61 -2.49
CA THR A 93 -31.39 -11.47 -1.51
C THR A 93 -31.36 -10.81 -0.13
N ASN A 94 -32.26 -11.23 0.78
CA ASN A 94 -32.34 -10.66 2.14
C ASN A 94 -30.99 -10.70 2.88
N ASP A 95 -30.23 -11.80 2.76
CA ASP A 95 -28.91 -11.92 3.39
C ASP A 95 -27.88 -10.95 2.78
N MET A 96 -27.92 -10.77 1.45
CA MET A 96 -27.04 -9.83 0.76
C MET A 96 -27.35 -8.37 1.10
N ILE A 97 -28.61 -8.03 1.36
CA ILE A 97 -29.00 -6.68 1.81
C ILE A 97 -28.38 -6.37 3.17
N ILE A 98 -28.34 -7.35 4.09
CA ILE A 98 -27.73 -7.18 5.42
C ILE A 98 -26.23 -6.90 5.28
N VAL A 99 -25.53 -7.72 4.48
CA VAL A 99 -24.09 -7.54 4.22
C VAL A 99 -23.80 -6.22 3.52
N ARG A 100 -24.60 -5.84 2.51
CA ARG A 100 -24.46 -4.58 1.79
C ARG A 100 -24.65 -3.38 2.71
N LYS A 101 -25.69 -3.38 3.55
CA LYS A 101 -25.95 -2.30 4.53
C LYS A 101 -24.80 -2.20 5.52
N HIS A 102 -24.31 -3.32 6.02
CA HIS A 102 -23.12 -3.35 6.88
C HIS A 102 -21.92 -2.70 6.18
N LEU A 103 -21.61 -3.11 4.94
CA LEU A 103 -20.49 -2.55 4.19
C LEU A 103 -20.64 -1.05 3.88
N ALA A 104 -21.84 -0.62 3.49
CA ALA A 104 -22.13 0.76 3.09
C ALA A 104 -22.21 1.73 4.28
N GLU A 105 -22.65 1.27 5.45
CA GLU A 105 -22.79 2.10 6.65
C GLU A 105 -21.49 2.16 7.47
N GLN A 106 -20.66 1.11 7.43
CA GLN A 106 -19.45 1.00 8.25
C GLN A 106 -18.20 1.54 7.58
N HIS A 107 -18.11 1.43 6.25
CA HIS A 107 -16.90 1.77 5.51
C HIS A 107 -17.13 3.00 4.62
N SER A 108 -16.34 4.04 4.84
CA SER A 108 -16.40 5.26 4.02
C SER A 108 -15.75 5.02 2.65
N PRO A 109 -16.51 4.94 1.54
CA PRO A 109 -15.94 4.69 0.21
C PRO A 109 -14.93 5.78 -0.18
N PHE A 110 -15.21 7.04 0.19
CA PHE A 110 -14.33 8.17 -0.07
C PHE A 110 -12.98 8.03 0.62
N THR A 111 -12.94 7.53 1.86
CA THR A 111 -11.69 7.35 2.59
C THR A 111 -10.77 6.36 1.88
N TRP A 112 -11.31 5.21 1.46
CA TRP A 112 -10.57 4.20 0.70
C TRP A 112 -10.07 4.72 -0.64
N MET A 113 -10.91 5.46 -1.38
CA MET A 113 -10.53 6.08 -2.65
C MET A 113 -9.44 7.14 -2.47
N THR A 114 -9.58 8.06 -1.49
CA THR A 114 -8.59 9.12 -1.26
C THR A 114 -7.24 8.55 -0.85
N VAL A 115 -7.20 7.59 0.08
CA VAL A 115 -5.96 6.91 0.48
C VAL A 115 -5.34 6.17 -0.71
N GLY A 116 -6.17 5.52 -1.52
CA GLY A 116 -5.77 4.85 -2.74
C GLY A 116 -5.10 5.79 -3.74
N ILE A 117 -5.77 6.88 -4.11
CA ILE A 117 -5.30 7.89 -5.05
C ILE A 117 -4.00 8.53 -4.57
N LEU A 118 -3.92 8.95 -3.31
CA LEU A 118 -2.71 9.53 -2.73
C LEU A 118 -1.52 8.54 -2.80
N SER A 119 -1.78 7.25 -2.54
CA SER A 119 -0.76 6.21 -2.63
C SER A 119 -0.28 5.99 -4.08
N ILE A 120 -1.20 6.03 -5.07
CA ILE A 120 -0.84 5.96 -6.50
C ILE A 120 0.03 7.14 -6.89
N ILE A 121 -0.35 8.37 -6.51
CA ILE A 121 0.41 9.58 -6.84
C ILE A 121 1.82 9.48 -6.26
N PHE A 122 1.93 9.15 -4.98
CA PHE A 122 3.23 9.01 -4.31
C PHE A 122 4.10 7.91 -4.92
N GLY A 123 3.52 6.73 -5.18
CA GLY A 123 4.20 5.61 -5.80
C GLY A 123 4.70 5.93 -7.21
N SER A 124 3.86 6.61 -8.01
CA SER A 124 4.17 7.01 -9.37
C SER A 124 5.33 8.01 -9.42
N ILE A 125 5.30 9.06 -8.59
CA ILE A 125 6.40 10.03 -8.47
C ILE A 125 7.71 9.31 -8.17
N ARG A 126 7.68 8.40 -7.19
CA ARG A 126 8.88 7.66 -6.78
C ARG A 126 9.40 6.72 -7.87
N MET A 127 8.49 6.05 -8.60
CA MET A 127 8.86 5.23 -9.77
C MET A 127 9.53 6.06 -10.86
N VAL A 128 8.97 7.23 -11.17
CA VAL A 128 9.53 8.16 -12.17
C VAL A 128 10.91 8.65 -11.75
N LEU A 129 11.11 9.04 -10.49
CA LEU A 129 12.41 9.46 -9.96
C LEU A 129 13.46 8.34 -10.04
N HIS A 130 13.08 7.11 -9.68
CA HIS A 130 13.98 5.95 -9.79
C HIS A 130 14.33 5.64 -11.25
N LEU A 131 13.37 5.77 -12.17
CA LEU A 131 13.60 5.61 -13.60
C LEU A 131 14.61 6.64 -14.12
N PHE A 132 14.44 7.92 -13.76
CA PHE A 132 15.39 8.98 -14.13
C PHE A 132 16.80 8.75 -13.58
N GLN A 133 16.92 8.30 -12.32
CA GLN A 133 18.22 7.96 -11.73
C GLN A 133 18.87 6.80 -12.46
N TRP A 134 18.10 5.77 -12.82
CA TRP A 134 18.59 4.62 -13.57
C TRP A 134 19.07 5.00 -14.97
N ILE A 135 18.33 5.85 -15.68
CA ILE A 135 18.73 6.36 -17.01
C ILE A 135 20.04 7.14 -16.88
N LYS A 136 20.14 8.11 -15.95
CA LYS A 136 21.37 8.89 -15.73
C LYS A 136 22.56 7.99 -15.38
N ALA A 137 22.37 6.98 -14.54
CA ALA A 137 23.42 6.03 -14.17
C ALA A 137 23.90 5.17 -15.34
N LYS A 138 23.03 4.86 -16.31
CA LYS A 138 23.41 4.16 -17.55
C LYS A 138 24.17 5.08 -18.51
N THR A 139 23.73 6.33 -18.69
CA THR A 139 24.41 7.29 -19.57
C THR A 139 25.80 7.67 -19.03
N ALA A 140 26.00 7.68 -17.71
CA ALA A 140 27.28 7.96 -17.07
C ALA A 140 28.29 6.80 -17.07
N ARG A 141 27.95 5.64 -17.66
CA ARG A 141 28.92 4.56 -17.94
C ARG A 141 29.28 4.57 -19.43
N PRO A 142 30.14 5.49 -19.90
CA PRO A 142 30.72 5.36 -21.22
C PRO A 142 31.67 4.16 -21.20
N SER A 143 31.36 3.14 -22.01
CA SER A 143 32.29 2.43 -22.92
C SER A 143 33.77 2.24 -22.51
N SER A 144 34.09 2.04 -21.23
CA SER A 144 35.45 1.72 -20.77
C SER A 144 35.79 0.24 -20.90
N VAL A 145 34.85 -0.59 -21.37
CA VAL A 145 35.04 -2.04 -21.57
C VAL A 145 35.42 -2.38 -23.03
N GLU A 146 35.25 -1.45 -23.98
CA GLU A 146 35.56 -1.70 -25.40
C GLU A 146 36.98 -1.28 -25.82
N ALA A 147 37.75 -0.66 -24.93
CA ALA A 147 39.10 -0.15 -25.23
C ALA A 147 40.25 -1.09 -24.81
N GLU A 148 40.00 -2.17 -24.06
CA GLU A 148 41.05 -3.13 -23.64
C GLU A 148 41.06 -4.45 -24.47
N SER A 149 40.25 -4.54 -25.54
CA SER A 149 40.12 -5.75 -26.37
C SER A 149 40.68 -5.58 -27.80
N LYS A 150 41.51 -4.56 -28.06
CA LYS A 150 42.23 -4.42 -29.34
C LYS A 150 43.74 -4.31 -29.13
#